data_AF-A0A830HSE5-F1
#
_entry.id   AF-A0A830HSE5-F1
#
_cell.length_a   1.000
_cell.length_b   1.000
_cell.length_c   1.000
_cell.angle_alpha   90.00
_cell.angle_beta   90.00
_cell.angle_gamma   90.00
#
_symmetry.space_group_name_H-M   'P 1'
#
loop_
_entity.id
_entity.type
_entity.pdbx_description
1 polymer ?
#
loop_
_entity_poly.entity_id
_entity_poly.type
_entity_poly.pdbx_seq_one_letter_code
_entity_poly.pdbx_strand_id
1 'polypeptide(L)'
;MMNPTTTSSSLCAVSSASLLALFTYTCIWLSLVKVVLLESEPRKKRLITASHGRPHRLLGLLLLALITLGTLVTSPLSLGTPWSDYSGDDGAQLNFFSWLTYDVLLHALAIATTISAVTYFGTARTQTRINNEASGPLDEHATVTREEMVEHAFFQVINAAMIAYLHAAAYIRDEQHALRAVCLLAATAPWLWRNRVPYHSFRKNYVGKKVTLTRAMYAVKKWQFVLYKHALLHGLNVSTCALPNVHDVVHRKDFRIYWIVLNASYVLEFFMQSLVRARALPQSFMVALNIALMVAASICATPLVLSNVCVAAACTSLFLNFSSACKRWLPTEVHRIVVVLFVACIAPHTISDIYTNIRTRS
;
A
#
# COMPACT_ATOMS: atom_id res chain seq x y z
N MET A 1 -33.49 -15.60 43.13
CA MET A 1 -32.53 -16.47 42.41
C MET A 1 -31.66 -15.58 41.54
N MET A 2 -30.37 -15.47 41.89
CA MET A 2 -29.39 -14.63 41.20
C MET A 2 -28.92 -15.35 39.92
N ASN A 3 -28.94 -14.66 38.79
CA ASN A 3 -28.29 -15.14 37.57
C ASN A 3 -26.77 -15.03 37.73
N PRO A 4 -26.02 -16.11 37.47
CA PRO A 4 -24.57 -16.09 37.60
C PRO A 4 -23.96 -15.25 36.47
N THR A 5 -23.02 -14.42 36.91
CA THR A 5 -22.09 -13.59 36.17
C THR A 5 -21.42 -14.33 35.00
N THR A 6 -21.66 -13.84 33.78
CA THR A 6 -20.83 -14.06 32.59
C THR A 6 -19.54 -13.25 32.69
N THR A 7 -18.62 -13.68 33.55
CA THR A 7 -17.28 -13.11 33.68
C THR A 7 -16.23 -14.21 33.55
N SER A 8 -16.13 -14.83 32.37
CA SER A 8 -15.03 -15.77 32.08
C SER A 8 -14.91 -16.12 30.58
N SER A 9 -14.73 -15.14 29.70
CA SER A 9 -14.33 -15.44 28.31
C SER A 9 -13.66 -14.29 27.51
N SER A 10 -13.31 -13.17 28.13
CA SER A 10 -12.75 -12.01 27.40
C SER A 10 -11.21 -11.95 27.33
N LEU A 11 -10.48 -12.87 27.98
CA LEU A 11 -9.02 -12.77 28.13
C LEU A 11 -8.17 -13.72 27.26
N CYS A 12 -8.77 -14.62 26.47
CA CYS A 12 -8.01 -15.65 25.73
C CYS A 12 -8.14 -15.62 24.20
N ALA A 13 -8.81 -14.62 23.61
CA ALA A 13 -8.92 -14.49 22.16
C ALA A 13 -8.24 -13.21 21.68
N VAL A 14 -6.92 -13.11 21.85
CA VAL A 14 -6.14 -12.22 20.99
C VAL A 14 -6.26 -12.81 19.58
N SER A 15 -7.16 -12.26 18.78
CA SER A 15 -7.35 -12.70 17.40
C SER A 15 -5.99 -12.68 16.67
N SER A 16 -5.77 -13.60 15.75
CA SER A 16 -4.56 -13.62 14.91
C SER A 16 -4.30 -12.26 14.22
N ALA A 17 -5.36 -11.48 13.95
CA ALA A 17 -5.28 -10.11 13.45
C ALA A 17 -4.66 -9.13 14.46
N SER A 18 -4.93 -9.28 15.75
CA SER A 18 -4.37 -8.44 16.81
C SER A 18 -2.86 -8.68 17.02
N LEU A 19 -2.41 -9.94 16.95
CA LEU A 19 -0.98 -10.28 17.00
C LEU A 19 -0.23 -9.73 15.78
N LEU A 20 -0.85 -9.79 14.60
CA LEU A 20 -0.29 -9.27 13.36
C LEU A 20 -0.19 -7.74 13.36
N ALA A 21 -1.21 -7.05 13.88
CA ALA A 21 -1.18 -5.60 14.08
C ALA A 21 -0.03 -5.23 15.02
N LEU A 22 0.13 -5.95 16.14
CA LEU A 22 1.22 -5.72 17.09
C LEU A 22 2.61 -5.93 16.46
N PHE A 23 2.79 -6.99 15.67
CA PHE A 23 4.03 -7.24 14.93
C PHE A 23 4.35 -6.09 13.95
N THR A 24 3.33 -5.65 13.21
CA THR A 24 3.43 -4.53 12.27
C THR A 24 3.86 -3.24 12.98
N TYR A 25 3.18 -2.90 14.07
CA TYR A 25 3.48 -1.71 14.87
C TYR A 25 4.91 -1.79 15.40
N THR A 26 5.30 -2.95 15.92
CA THR A 26 6.67 -3.18 16.39
C THR A 26 7.70 -2.90 15.29
N CYS A 27 7.49 -3.40 14.06
CA CYS A 27 8.42 -3.14 12.95
C CYS A 27 8.55 -1.64 12.63
N ILE A 28 7.43 -0.92 12.55
CA ILE A 28 7.39 0.52 12.25
C ILE A 28 8.05 1.32 13.39
N TRP A 29 7.76 0.98 14.64
CA TRP A 29 8.28 1.67 15.81
C TRP A 29 9.77 1.42 16.00
N LEU A 30 10.25 0.19 15.78
CA LEU A 30 11.67 -0.13 15.77
C LEU A 30 12.41 0.68 14.70
N SER A 31 11.78 0.90 13.55
CA SER A 31 12.34 1.76 12.50
C SER A 31 12.51 3.20 12.98
N LEU A 32 11.45 3.77 13.60
CA LEU A 32 11.48 5.12 14.14
C LEU A 32 12.54 5.26 15.24
N VAL A 33 12.54 4.35 16.23
CA VAL A 33 13.52 4.33 17.32
C VAL A 33 14.93 4.25 16.75
N LYS A 34 15.18 3.36 15.79
CA LYS A 34 16.51 3.22 15.18
C LYS A 34 16.96 4.52 14.53
N VAL A 35 16.07 5.21 13.83
CA VAL A 35 16.39 6.48 13.18
C VAL A 35 16.64 7.59 14.20
N VAL A 36 15.84 7.68 15.27
CA VAL A 36 16.06 8.63 16.37
C VAL A 36 17.41 8.40 17.04
N LEU A 37 17.77 7.13 17.31
CA LEU A 37 19.08 6.78 17.86
C LEU A 37 20.23 7.14 16.93
N LEU A 38 20.04 7.03 15.61
CA LEU A 38 21.06 7.42 14.63
C LEU A 38 21.29 8.94 14.60
N GLU A 39 20.27 9.74 14.86
CA GLU A 39 20.40 11.21 14.96
C GLU A 39 20.98 11.68 16.30
N SER A 40 20.78 10.91 17.38
CA SER A 40 21.33 11.23 18.69
C SER A 40 22.81 10.84 18.84
N GLU A 41 23.37 10.02 17.94
CA GLU A 41 24.79 9.63 17.96
C GLU A 41 25.72 10.80 17.58
N PRO A 42 26.52 11.37 18.52
CA PRO A 42 27.34 12.56 18.27
C PRO A 42 28.50 12.31 17.29
N ARG A 43 28.90 11.04 17.09
CA ARG A 43 30.00 10.65 16.20
C ARG A 43 29.58 10.49 14.74
N LYS A 44 28.29 10.26 14.46
CA LYS A 44 27.77 10.27 13.09
C LYS A 44 27.37 11.71 12.81
N LYS A 45 28.13 12.41 11.94
CA LYS A 45 27.77 13.76 11.46
C LYS A 45 26.27 13.75 11.12
N ARG A 46 25.47 14.51 11.88
CA ARG A 46 24.02 14.70 11.78
C ARG A 46 23.49 14.32 10.39
N LEU A 47 22.95 13.11 10.29
CA LEU A 47 22.55 12.49 9.03
C LEU A 47 21.52 13.35 8.31
N ILE A 48 20.58 13.92 9.05
CA ILE A 48 19.60 14.88 8.54
C ILE A 48 20.25 16.19 8.06
N THR A 49 21.30 16.69 8.71
CA THR A 49 21.82 18.04 8.39
C THR A 49 22.87 18.06 7.29
N ALA A 50 23.39 16.93 6.84
CA ALA A 50 24.26 16.88 5.67
C ALA A 50 23.54 17.40 4.42
N SER A 51 24.11 18.40 3.74
CA SER A 51 23.45 19.14 2.64
C SER A 51 22.98 18.24 1.50
N HIS A 52 23.77 17.24 1.13
CA HIS A 52 23.43 16.29 0.07
C HIS A 52 22.43 15.24 0.58
N GLY A 53 21.24 15.17 -0.04
CA GLY A 53 20.17 14.23 0.33
C GLY A 53 19.31 14.64 1.53
N ARG A 54 19.55 15.82 2.13
CA ARG A 54 18.72 16.38 3.20
C ARG A 54 17.22 16.41 2.90
N PRO A 55 16.73 16.92 1.75
CA PRO A 55 15.29 17.00 1.51
C PRO A 55 14.64 15.61 1.48
N HIS A 56 15.30 14.61 0.87
CA HIS A 56 14.80 13.24 0.84
C HIS A 56 14.73 12.62 2.24
N ARG A 57 15.76 12.79 3.07
CA ARG A 57 15.78 12.26 4.44
C ARG A 57 14.74 12.93 5.33
N LEU A 58 14.56 14.24 5.23
CA LEU A 58 13.52 14.97 5.95
C LEU A 58 12.12 14.52 5.57
N LEU A 59 11.84 14.37 4.27
CA LEU A 59 10.54 13.87 3.79
C LEU A 59 10.29 12.43 4.26
N GLY A 60 11.30 11.56 4.19
CA GLY A 60 11.20 10.18 4.69
C GLY A 60 10.95 10.11 6.21
N LEU A 61 11.53 11.02 6.99
CA LEU A 61 11.27 11.14 8.42
C LEU A 61 9.86 11.62 8.74
N LEU A 62 9.39 12.67 8.06
CA LEU A 62 8.02 13.16 8.19
C LEU A 62 7.01 12.07 7.84
N LEU A 63 7.30 11.30 6.78
CA LEU A 63 6.48 10.17 6.39
C LEU A 63 6.50 9.06 7.45
N LEU A 64 7.67 8.70 7.99
CA LEU A 64 7.77 7.68 9.04
C LEU A 64 7.02 8.12 10.31
N ALA A 65 7.09 9.40 10.67
CA ALA A 65 6.33 9.96 11.78
C ALA A 65 4.82 9.88 11.54
N LEU A 66 4.35 10.21 10.34
CA LEU A 66 2.93 10.11 9.97
C LEU A 66 2.44 8.64 9.94
N ILE A 67 3.25 7.72 9.43
CA ILE A 67 2.96 6.28 9.48
C ILE A 67 2.86 5.81 10.94
N THR A 68 3.78 6.26 11.80
CA THR A 68 3.77 5.92 13.23
C THR A 68 2.52 6.48 13.92
N LEU A 69 2.12 7.72 13.61
CA LEU A 69 0.87 8.29 14.10
C LEU A 69 -0.34 7.44 13.68
N GLY A 70 -0.39 7.00 12.42
CA GLY A 70 -1.43 6.08 11.95
C GLY A 70 -1.48 4.80 12.78
N THR A 71 -0.33 4.18 13.04
CA THR A 71 -0.26 2.95 13.86
C THR A 71 -0.69 3.17 15.30
N LEU A 72 -0.42 4.33 15.89
CA LEU A 72 -0.86 4.70 17.23
C LEU A 72 -2.38 4.78 17.29
N VAL A 73 -2.99 5.42 16.30
CA VAL A 73 -4.45 5.59 16.21
C VAL A 73 -5.16 4.27 15.94
N THR A 74 -4.59 3.38 15.12
CA THR A 74 -5.17 2.05 14.86
C THR A 74 -4.83 1.01 15.92
N SER A 75 -3.99 1.35 16.91
CA SER A 75 -3.54 0.40 17.92
C SER A 75 -4.66 0.01 18.87
N PRO A 76 -4.77 -1.28 19.28
CA PRO A 76 -5.66 -1.66 20.37
C PRO A 76 -5.25 -1.02 21.72
N LEU A 77 -4.02 -0.50 21.81
CA LEU A 77 -3.52 0.25 22.97
C LEU A 77 -3.81 1.75 22.89
N SER A 78 -4.56 2.22 21.88
CA SER A 78 -5.05 3.59 21.78
C SER A 78 -5.91 3.89 23.02
N LEU A 79 -5.35 4.63 23.97
CA LEU A 79 -6.08 5.20 25.11
C LEU A 79 -7.01 6.30 24.58
N GLY A 80 -8.23 5.92 24.17
CA GLY A 80 -9.32 6.86 23.85
C GLY A 80 -8.93 7.99 22.90
N THR A 81 -8.27 7.68 21.79
CA THR A 81 -8.03 8.72 20.76
C THR A 81 -9.36 9.18 20.16
N PRO A 82 -9.51 10.46 19.80
CA PRO A 82 -10.76 11.00 19.22
C PRO A 82 -11.16 10.35 17.88
N TRP A 83 -10.38 9.40 17.36
CA TRP A 83 -10.60 8.69 16.10
C TRP A 83 -11.23 7.30 16.32
N SER A 84 -11.35 6.83 17.57
CA SER A 84 -11.80 5.46 17.90
C SER A 84 -13.30 5.36 18.24
N ASP A 85 -13.87 6.35 18.92
CA ASP A 85 -15.06 6.11 19.77
C ASP A 85 -16.23 7.08 19.59
N TYR A 86 -16.36 7.79 18.45
CA TYR A 86 -17.56 8.58 18.21
C TYR A 86 -18.69 7.73 17.60
N SER A 87 -19.55 7.18 18.46
CA SER A 87 -20.82 6.57 18.09
C SER A 87 -21.90 7.66 17.87
N GLY A 88 -22.14 8.02 16.61
CA GLY A 88 -23.17 8.98 16.17
C GLY A 88 -22.89 9.51 14.77
N ASP A 89 -23.89 10.05 14.08
CA ASP A 89 -23.74 10.56 12.70
C ASP A 89 -22.68 11.67 12.61
N ASP A 90 -22.63 12.57 13.59
CA ASP A 90 -21.60 13.61 13.69
C ASP A 90 -20.19 13.01 13.88
N GLY A 91 -20.12 11.89 14.60
CA GLY A 91 -18.92 11.11 14.84
C GLY A 91 -18.34 10.45 13.61
N ALA A 92 -19.22 9.88 12.78
CA ALA A 92 -18.86 9.27 11.51
C ALA A 92 -18.27 10.32 10.54
N GLN A 93 -18.86 11.52 10.48
CA GLN A 93 -18.34 12.60 9.63
C GLN A 93 -16.97 13.11 10.10
N LEU A 94 -16.78 13.33 11.41
CA LEU A 94 -15.48 13.73 11.98
C LEU A 94 -14.39 12.69 11.74
N ASN A 95 -14.73 11.40 11.88
CA ASN A 95 -13.82 10.29 11.56
C ASN A 95 -13.47 10.26 10.07
N PHE A 96 -14.42 10.55 9.19
CA PHE A 96 -14.16 10.64 7.75
C PHE A 96 -13.15 11.73 7.41
N PHE A 97 -13.39 12.98 7.86
CA PHE A 97 -12.47 14.09 7.56
C PHE A 97 -11.07 13.83 8.12
N SER A 98 -10.99 13.19 9.29
CA SER A 98 -9.73 12.80 9.91
C SER A 98 -8.95 11.81 9.05
N TRP A 99 -9.61 10.75 8.58
CA TRP A 99 -8.98 9.75 7.73
C TRP A 99 -8.68 10.25 6.31
N LEU A 100 -9.55 11.06 5.71
CA LEU A 100 -9.30 11.69 4.42
C LEU A 100 -8.06 12.60 4.51
N THR A 101 -7.98 13.43 5.55
CA THR A 101 -6.82 14.29 5.80
C THR A 101 -5.56 13.45 5.98
N TYR A 102 -5.63 12.37 6.76
CA TYR A 102 -4.52 11.44 6.95
C TYR A 102 -4.03 10.87 5.61
N ASP A 103 -4.93 10.35 4.79
CA ASP A 103 -4.57 9.71 3.52
C ASP A 103 -4.01 10.74 2.52
N VAL A 104 -4.57 11.95 2.46
CA VAL A 104 -4.04 13.05 1.64
C VAL A 104 -2.60 13.39 2.04
N LEU A 105 -2.34 13.56 3.34
CA LEU A 105 -1.00 13.85 3.85
C LEU A 105 -0.04 12.67 3.61
N LEU A 106 -0.50 11.44 3.82
CA LEU A 106 0.28 10.22 3.62
C LEU A 106 0.74 10.11 2.18
N HIS A 107 -0.15 10.31 1.21
CA HIS A 107 0.19 10.23 -0.20
C HIS A 107 1.02 11.42 -0.68
N ALA A 108 0.73 12.63 -0.21
CA ALA A 108 1.56 13.80 -0.52
C ALA A 108 3.02 13.56 -0.08
N LEU A 109 3.22 13.08 1.15
CA LEU A 109 4.54 12.76 1.67
C LEU A 109 5.17 11.54 0.97
N ALA A 110 4.39 10.50 0.65
CA ALA A 110 4.88 9.34 -0.09
C ALA A 110 5.39 9.70 -1.48
N ILE A 111 4.61 10.50 -2.22
CA ILE A 111 4.97 11.01 -3.54
C ILE A 111 6.21 11.92 -3.43
N ALA A 112 6.22 12.88 -2.50
CA ALA A 112 7.34 13.79 -2.29
C ALA A 112 8.63 13.03 -1.90
N THR A 113 8.54 12.03 -1.03
CA THR A 113 9.66 11.18 -0.63
C THR A 113 10.21 10.39 -1.82
N THR A 114 9.32 9.87 -2.67
CA THR A 114 9.73 9.11 -3.86
C THR A 114 10.34 10.02 -4.94
N ILE A 115 9.77 11.20 -5.19
CA ILE A 115 10.30 12.18 -6.15
C ILE A 115 11.65 12.73 -5.67
N SER A 116 11.80 13.03 -4.37
CA SER A 116 13.09 13.45 -3.82
C SER A 116 14.14 12.34 -3.88
N ALA A 117 13.73 11.06 -3.91
CA ALA A 117 14.63 9.95 -4.19
C ALA A 117 15.14 10.00 -5.64
N VAL A 118 14.29 10.33 -6.62
CA VAL A 118 14.69 10.48 -8.05
C VAL A 118 15.88 11.44 -8.19
N THR A 119 15.84 12.58 -7.51
CA THR A 119 16.90 13.60 -7.56
C THR A 119 18.16 13.14 -6.80
N TYR A 120 17.97 12.58 -5.61
CA TYR A 120 19.08 12.08 -4.78
C TYR A 120 19.85 10.93 -5.45
N PHE A 121 19.16 9.86 -5.86
CA PHE A 121 19.79 8.71 -6.50
C PHE A 121 20.22 8.99 -7.94
N GLY A 122 19.52 9.88 -8.65
CA GLY A 122 19.87 10.30 -10.01
C GLY A 122 21.23 10.98 -10.08
N THR A 123 21.52 11.92 -9.18
CA THR A 123 22.81 12.63 -9.13
C THR A 123 23.97 11.73 -8.70
N ALA A 124 23.75 10.81 -7.75
CA ALA A 124 24.77 9.89 -7.26
C ALA A 124 25.35 8.94 -8.34
N ARG A 125 24.54 8.57 -9.34
CA ARG A 125 24.98 7.71 -10.47
C ARG A 125 25.95 8.43 -11.41
N THR A 126 25.80 9.74 -11.59
CA THR A 126 26.75 10.55 -12.39
C THR A 126 28.15 10.58 -11.77
N GLN A 127 28.25 10.43 -10.45
CA GLN A 127 29.52 10.46 -9.72
C GLN A 127 30.17 9.09 -9.53
N THR A 128 29.40 7.99 -9.65
CA THR A 128 29.92 6.62 -9.46
C THR A 128 29.46 5.74 -10.61
N ARG A 129 30.37 5.40 -11.54
CA ARG A 129 30.15 4.42 -12.62
C ARG A 129 29.96 3.02 -12.04
N ILE A 130 28.82 2.76 -11.41
CA ILE A 130 28.46 1.44 -10.89
C ILE A 130 27.77 0.67 -12.02
N ASN A 131 28.38 -0.43 -12.47
CA ASN A 131 27.76 -1.38 -13.38
C ASN A 131 26.75 -2.23 -12.59
N ASN A 132 25.47 -1.87 -12.65
CA ASN A 132 24.39 -2.63 -12.02
C ASN A 132 24.26 -4.00 -12.73
N GLU A 133 24.63 -5.09 -12.05
CA GLU A 133 24.38 -6.46 -12.56
C GLU A 133 22.89 -6.86 -12.47
N ALA A 134 22.13 -6.23 -11.57
CA ALA A 134 20.70 -6.40 -11.40
C ALA A 134 20.05 -5.06 -11.06
N SER A 135 18.74 -4.96 -11.27
CA SER A 135 17.96 -3.79 -10.89
C SER A 135 17.28 -4.04 -9.54
N GLY A 136 17.30 -3.03 -8.66
CA GLY A 136 16.63 -3.07 -7.37
C GLY A 136 17.52 -2.78 -6.15
N PRO A 137 16.93 -2.31 -5.04
CA PRO A 137 17.65 -1.86 -3.85
C PRO A 137 18.18 -2.89 -2.84
N LEU A 138 17.79 -4.16 -2.97
CA LEU A 138 18.08 -5.20 -1.99
C LEU A 138 19.41 -5.91 -2.27
N ASP A 139 19.99 -5.71 -3.46
CA ASP A 139 21.28 -6.25 -3.86
C ASP A 139 22.39 -5.23 -3.53
N GLU A 140 23.43 -5.67 -2.84
CA GLU A 140 24.56 -4.83 -2.38
C GLU A 140 25.33 -4.20 -3.54
N HIS A 141 25.27 -4.83 -4.71
CA HIS A 141 25.95 -4.35 -5.92
C HIS A 141 24.99 -3.66 -6.91
N ALA A 142 23.71 -3.50 -6.54
CA ALA A 142 22.73 -2.80 -7.35
C ALA A 142 22.33 -1.48 -6.72
N THR A 143 22.17 -0.46 -7.56
CA THR A 143 21.69 0.85 -7.15
C THR A 143 20.37 1.12 -7.82
N VAL A 144 19.40 1.64 -7.05
CA VAL A 144 18.10 1.98 -7.63
C VAL A 144 18.28 3.05 -8.68
N THR A 145 17.73 2.77 -9.85
CA THR A 145 17.83 3.65 -11.00
C THR A 145 16.83 4.78 -10.88
N ARG A 146 17.13 5.90 -11.55
CA ARG A 146 16.19 7.02 -11.70
C ARG A 146 14.86 6.56 -12.30
N GLU A 147 14.93 5.68 -13.29
CA GLU A 147 13.76 5.13 -13.98
C GLU A 147 12.89 4.27 -13.06
N GLU A 148 13.50 3.42 -12.21
CA GLU A 148 12.79 2.70 -11.15
C GLU A 148 12.10 3.68 -10.19
N MET A 149 12.76 4.73 -9.74
CA MET A 149 12.14 5.71 -8.84
C MET A 149 10.96 6.46 -9.49
N VAL A 150 11.04 6.76 -10.79
CA VAL A 150 9.93 7.37 -11.55
C VAL A 150 8.76 6.38 -11.65
N GLU A 151 9.03 5.09 -11.88
CA GLU A 151 8.02 4.04 -11.86
C GLU A 151 7.35 3.92 -10.47
N HIS A 152 8.12 3.96 -9.39
CA HIS A 152 7.58 3.95 -8.03
C HIS A 152 6.74 5.20 -7.72
N ALA A 153 7.15 6.39 -8.17
CA ALA A 153 6.38 7.61 -8.01
C ALA A 153 5.03 7.52 -8.73
N PHE A 154 5.00 6.92 -9.92
CA PHE A 154 3.78 6.66 -10.66
C PHE A 154 2.83 5.72 -9.89
N PHE A 155 3.34 4.66 -9.26
CA PHE A 155 2.51 3.80 -8.42
C PHE A 155 1.97 4.50 -7.17
N GLN A 156 2.69 5.47 -6.61
CA GLN A 156 2.16 6.29 -5.51
C GLN A 156 0.98 7.17 -5.95
N VAL A 157 1.03 7.71 -7.18
CA VAL A 157 -0.10 8.44 -7.77
C VAL A 157 -1.31 7.53 -7.96
N ILE A 158 -1.10 6.29 -8.41
CA ILE A 158 -2.18 5.30 -8.52
C ILE A 158 -2.81 5.00 -7.15
N ASN A 159 -1.99 4.79 -6.12
CA ASN A 159 -2.49 4.55 -4.76
C ASN A 159 -3.29 5.73 -4.23
N ALA A 160 -2.83 6.97 -4.49
CA ALA A 160 -3.55 8.19 -4.12
C ALA A 160 -4.91 8.30 -4.84
N ALA A 161 -4.94 8.00 -6.14
CA ALA A 161 -6.19 7.99 -6.91
C ALA A 161 -7.17 6.91 -6.39
N MET A 162 -6.65 5.75 -6.01
CA MET A 162 -7.46 4.67 -5.43
C MET A 162 -8.12 5.09 -4.11
N ILE A 163 -7.35 5.58 -3.14
CA ILE A 163 -7.94 5.94 -1.83
C ILE A 163 -8.88 7.13 -1.95
N ALA A 164 -8.59 8.10 -2.82
CA ALA A 164 -9.49 9.20 -3.13
C ALA A 164 -10.83 8.69 -3.69
N TYR A 165 -10.79 7.67 -4.57
CA TYR A 165 -11.99 7.00 -5.04
C TYR A 165 -12.75 6.29 -3.93
N LEU A 166 -12.08 5.55 -3.05
CA LEU A 166 -12.75 4.86 -1.96
C LEU A 166 -13.46 5.84 -1.01
N HIS A 167 -12.83 6.97 -0.69
CA HIS A 167 -13.46 8.06 0.07
C HIS A 167 -14.65 8.69 -0.67
N ALA A 168 -14.52 8.93 -1.99
CA ALA A 168 -15.64 9.45 -2.79
C ALA A 168 -16.80 8.46 -2.85
N ALA A 169 -16.50 7.18 -3.11
CA ALA A 169 -17.49 6.11 -3.19
C ALA A 169 -18.22 5.87 -1.87
N ALA A 170 -17.56 6.12 -0.73
CA ALA A 170 -18.18 6.09 0.60
C ALA A 170 -19.27 7.16 0.81
N TYR A 171 -19.22 8.28 0.08
CA TYR A 171 -20.21 9.37 0.16
C TYR A 171 -21.28 9.33 -0.93
N ILE A 172 -20.99 8.67 -2.05
CA ILE A 172 -21.97 8.48 -3.12
C ILE A 172 -23.03 7.49 -2.63
N ARG A 173 -24.31 7.84 -2.75
CA ARG A 173 -25.43 6.97 -2.34
C ARG A 173 -25.39 5.65 -3.12
N ASP A 174 -25.85 4.56 -2.49
CA ASP A 174 -25.80 3.22 -3.08
C ASP A 174 -26.52 3.14 -4.44
N GLU A 175 -27.60 3.90 -4.62
CA GLU A 175 -28.38 3.96 -5.87
C GLU A 175 -27.64 4.64 -7.03
N GLN A 176 -26.59 5.41 -6.75
CA GLN A 176 -25.87 6.23 -7.74
C GLN A 176 -24.70 5.47 -8.38
N HIS A 177 -24.97 4.25 -8.87
CA HIS A 177 -23.96 3.39 -9.51
C HIS A 177 -23.23 4.08 -10.68
N ALA A 178 -23.94 4.88 -11.48
CA ALA A 178 -23.33 5.63 -12.58
C ALA A 178 -22.27 6.62 -12.10
N LEU A 179 -22.53 7.33 -11.00
CA LEU A 179 -21.57 8.27 -10.42
C LEU A 179 -20.36 7.54 -9.84
N ARG A 180 -20.57 6.41 -9.15
CA ARG A 180 -19.47 5.55 -8.67
C ARG A 180 -18.62 5.04 -9.83
N ALA A 181 -19.24 4.63 -10.94
CA ALA A 181 -18.53 4.20 -12.14
C ALA A 181 -17.69 5.34 -12.76
N VAL A 182 -18.21 6.56 -12.81
CA VAL A 182 -17.45 7.74 -13.28
C VAL A 182 -16.25 8.00 -12.37
N CYS A 183 -16.42 7.95 -11.04
CA CYS A 183 -15.32 8.10 -10.09
C CYS A 183 -14.29 6.97 -10.22
N LEU A 184 -14.73 5.74 -10.46
CA LEU A 184 -13.85 4.58 -10.70
C LEU A 184 -13.04 4.74 -12.00
N LEU A 185 -13.65 5.26 -13.06
CA LEU A 185 -12.96 5.60 -14.30
C LEU A 185 -11.90 6.69 -14.07
N ALA A 186 -12.25 7.73 -13.32
CA ALA A 186 -11.32 8.79 -12.94
C ALA A 186 -10.14 8.24 -12.12
N ALA A 187 -10.40 7.34 -11.17
CA ALA A 187 -9.37 6.66 -10.37
C ALA A 187 -8.44 5.77 -11.20
N THR A 188 -8.96 5.25 -12.32
CA THR A 188 -8.22 4.39 -13.26
C THR A 188 -7.47 5.22 -14.32
N ALA A 189 -7.86 6.48 -14.55
CA ALA A 189 -7.28 7.35 -15.56
C ALA A 189 -5.74 7.51 -15.49
N PRO A 190 -5.07 7.51 -14.31
CA PRO A 190 -3.62 7.57 -14.26
C PRO A 190 -2.91 6.46 -15.08
N TRP A 191 -3.55 5.30 -15.26
CA TRP A 191 -3.01 4.23 -16.10
C TRP A 191 -2.84 4.65 -17.56
N LEU A 192 -3.62 5.60 -18.08
CA LEU A 192 -3.46 6.14 -19.44
C LEU A 192 -2.08 6.76 -19.68
N TRP A 193 -1.37 7.16 -18.62
CA TRP A 193 0.00 7.66 -18.70
C TRP A 193 1.08 6.59 -18.52
N ARG A 194 0.73 5.33 -18.27
CA ARG A 194 1.70 4.25 -17.99
C ARG A 194 2.72 4.07 -19.12
N ASN A 195 2.34 4.30 -20.37
CA ASN A 195 3.25 4.19 -21.52
C ASN A 195 4.35 5.27 -21.53
N ARG A 196 4.15 6.40 -20.85
CA ARG A 196 5.15 7.47 -20.69
C ARG A 196 6.10 7.23 -19.51
N VAL A 197 5.78 6.25 -18.66
CA VAL A 197 6.58 5.90 -17.50
C VAL A 197 7.56 4.79 -17.89
N PRO A 198 8.85 4.90 -17.54
CA PRO A 198 9.82 3.82 -17.77
C PRO A 198 9.30 2.46 -17.28
N TYR A 199 9.68 1.40 -17.98
CA TYR A 199 9.31 0.04 -17.61
C TYR A 199 10.53 -0.87 -17.63
N HIS A 200 10.82 -1.46 -16.48
CA HIS A 200 11.85 -2.48 -16.37
C HIS A 200 11.24 -3.88 -16.43
N SER A 201 11.55 -4.60 -17.50
CA SER A 201 11.12 -5.99 -17.66
C SER A 201 11.88 -6.90 -16.70
N PHE A 202 11.21 -7.31 -15.62
CA PHE A 202 11.72 -8.26 -14.63
C PHE A 202 12.32 -9.55 -15.19
N ARG A 203 11.80 -10.09 -16.32
CA ARG A 203 12.35 -11.32 -16.94
C ARG A 203 13.81 -11.15 -17.34
N LYS A 204 14.22 -9.93 -17.74
CA LYS A 204 15.59 -9.64 -18.17
C LYS A 204 16.58 -9.64 -17.00
N ASN A 205 16.12 -9.42 -15.77
CA ASN A 205 17.00 -9.31 -14.61
C ASN A 205 17.55 -10.67 -14.11
N TYR A 206 16.86 -11.77 -14.39
CA TYR A 206 17.09 -13.05 -13.68
C TYR A 206 17.23 -14.30 -14.56
N VAL A 207 17.00 -14.23 -15.88
CA VAL A 207 17.24 -15.37 -16.78
C VAL A 207 18.74 -15.71 -16.81
N GLY A 208 19.09 -16.97 -16.54
CA GLY A 208 20.46 -17.48 -16.61
C GLY A 208 21.36 -17.18 -15.41
N LYS A 209 20.83 -16.62 -14.31
CA LYS A 209 21.63 -16.28 -13.12
C LYS A 209 21.29 -17.17 -11.90
N LYS A 210 22.27 -17.42 -11.02
CA LYS A 210 22.09 -18.26 -9.80
C LYS A 210 20.98 -17.73 -8.88
N VAL A 211 20.19 -18.60 -8.28
CA VAL A 211 19.16 -18.20 -7.29
C VAL A 211 19.85 -17.84 -5.97
N THR A 212 19.65 -16.61 -5.50
CA THR A 212 20.08 -16.12 -4.17
C THR A 212 18.86 -15.78 -3.33
N LEU A 213 19.01 -15.68 -2.01
CA LEU A 213 17.92 -15.27 -1.11
C LEU A 213 17.30 -13.93 -1.55
N THR A 214 18.13 -12.94 -1.87
CA THR A 214 17.70 -11.63 -2.39
C THR A 214 16.87 -11.75 -3.67
N ARG A 215 17.25 -12.65 -4.59
CA ARG A 215 16.50 -12.87 -5.84
C ARG A 215 15.18 -13.59 -5.60
N ALA A 216 15.15 -14.57 -4.69
CA ALA A 216 13.91 -15.22 -4.27
C ALA A 216 12.94 -14.21 -3.64
N MET A 217 13.44 -13.31 -2.80
CA MET A 217 12.65 -12.21 -2.24
C MET A 217 12.08 -11.28 -3.31
N TYR A 218 12.86 -10.92 -4.33
CA TYR A 218 12.35 -10.13 -5.46
C TYR A 218 11.22 -10.84 -6.21
N ALA A 219 11.33 -12.15 -6.40
CA ALA A 219 10.28 -12.94 -7.04
C ALA A 219 8.99 -12.93 -6.20
N VAL A 220 9.10 -13.09 -4.87
CA VAL A 220 7.96 -13.00 -3.95
C VAL A 220 7.34 -11.61 -3.96
N LYS A 221 8.15 -10.55 -3.85
CA LYS A 221 7.70 -9.15 -3.92
C LYS A 221 6.92 -8.86 -5.19
N LYS A 222 7.36 -9.44 -6.31
CA LYS A 222 6.68 -9.30 -7.59
C LYS A 222 5.32 -9.97 -7.60
N TRP A 223 5.20 -11.20 -7.08
CA TRP A 223 3.90 -11.88 -6.99
C TRP A 223 2.95 -11.19 -6.01
N GLN A 224 3.49 -10.66 -4.90
CA GLN A 224 2.71 -9.79 -4.01
C GLN A 224 2.21 -8.54 -4.74
N PHE A 225 3.04 -7.88 -5.55
CA PHE A 225 2.60 -6.76 -6.38
C PHE A 225 1.49 -7.16 -7.36
N VAL A 226 1.59 -8.33 -8.01
CA VAL A 226 0.54 -8.84 -8.92
C VAL A 226 -0.76 -9.06 -8.15
N LEU A 227 -0.70 -9.69 -6.97
CA LEU A 227 -1.85 -9.88 -6.09
C LEU A 227 -2.49 -8.54 -5.70
N TYR A 228 -1.69 -7.60 -5.21
CA TYR A 228 -2.18 -6.27 -4.82
C TYR A 228 -2.81 -5.52 -5.99
N LYS A 229 -2.18 -5.56 -7.17
CA LYS A 229 -2.72 -4.90 -8.36
C LYS A 229 -4.09 -5.49 -8.74
N HIS A 230 -4.23 -6.80 -8.76
CA HIS A 230 -5.42 -7.44 -9.31
C HIS A 230 -6.54 -7.61 -8.29
N ALA A 231 -6.23 -8.02 -7.06
CA ALA A 231 -7.23 -8.21 -6.02
C ALA A 231 -7.62 -6.88 -5.37
N LEU A 232 -6.65 -6.03 -5.01
CA LEU A 232 -6.92 -4.83 -4.21
C LEU A 232 -7.12 -3.61 -5.10
N LEU A 233 -6.20 -3.30 -6.01
CA LEU A 233 -6.36 -2.10 -6.83
C LEU A 233 -7.50 -2.23 -7.85
N HIS A 234 -7.62 -3.36 -8.54
CA HIS A 234 -8.70 -3.54 -9.51
C HIS A 234 -9.92 -4.23 -8.90
N GLY A 235 -9.72 -5.35 -8.20
CA GLY A 235 -10.80 -6.13 -7.62
C GLY A 235 -11.61 -5.35 -6.57
N LEU A 236 -10.95 -4.74 -5.58
CA LEU A 236 -11.65 -3.98 -4.53
C LEU A 236 -12.34 -2.75 -5.11
N ASN A 237 -11.69 -2.02 -6.01
CA ASN A 237 -12.28 -0.80 -6.58
C ASN A 237 -13.54 -1.09 -7.41
N VAL A 238 -13.51 -2.16 -8.19
CA VAL A 238 -14.68 -2.61 -8.96
C VAL A 238 -15.75 -3.16 -8.01
N SER A 239 -15.36 -3.91 -6.98
CA SER A 239 -16.28 -4.34 -5.93
C SER A 239 -17.00 -3.18 -5.28
N THR A 240 -16.29 -2.14 -4.83
CA THR A 240 -16.90 -1.00 -4.14
C THR A 240 -17.77 -0.14 -5.08
N CYS A 241 -17.60 -0.25 -6.39
CA CYS A 241 -18.54 0.35 -7.32
C CYS A 241 -19.92 -0.32 -7.27
N ALA A 242 -19.97 -1.62 -6.96
CA ALA A 242 -21.15 -2.46 -7.04
C ALA A 242 -21.70 -2.90 -5.66
N LEU A 243 -20.88 -2.88 -4.61
CA LEU A 243 -21.29 -3.25 -3.25
C LEU A 243 -22.07 -2.10 -2.59
N PRO A 244 -23.10 -2.42 -1.79
CA PRO A 244 -23.68 -1.48 -0.84
C PRO A 244 -22.70 -1.20 0.31
N ASN A 245 -22.87 -0.06 1.00
CA ASN A 245 -22.10 0.30 2.22
C ASN A 245 -20.57 0.41 2.04
N VAL A 246 -20.10 1.03 0.96
CA VAL A 246 -18.65 1.31 0.75
C VAL A 246 -18.02 2.07 1.93
N HIS A 247 -18.83 2.88 2.63
CA HIS A 247 -18.44 3.60 3.83
C HIS A 247 -17.73 2.70 4.87
N ASP A 248 -18.23 1.48 5.07
CA ASP A 248 -17.66 0.57 6.07
C ASP A 248 -16.25 0.11 5.72
N VAL A 249 -15.94 -0.05 4.43
CA VAL A 249 -14.63 -0.54 3.97
C VAL A 249 -13.50 0.42 4.34
N VAL A 250 -13.74 1.72 4.18
CA VAL A 250 -12.74 2.77 4.38
C VAL A 250 -12.48 3.02 5.86
N HIS A 251 -13.47 2.83 6.74
CA HIS A 251 -13.31 3.07 8.18
C HIS A 251 -12.94 1.83 9.00
N ARG A 252 -13.04 0.66 8.37
CA ARG A 252 -12.66 -0.63 8.93
C ARG A 252 -11.20 -0.67 9.39
N LYS A 253 -10.98 -1.13 10.63
CA LYS A 253 -9.65 -1.19 11.25
C LYS A 253 -8.67 -2.07 10.47
N ASP A 254 -9.13 -3.18 9.91
CA ASP A 254 -8.31 -4.09 9.10
C ASP A 254 -7.85 -3.43 7.79
N PHE A 255 -8.73 -2.67 7.13
CA PHE A 255 -8.36 -1.86 5.97
C PHE A 255 -7.29 -0.82 6.33
N ARG A 256 -7.47 -0.10 7.45
CA ARG A 256 -6.52 0.94 7.88
C ARG A 256 -5.14 0.41 8.19
N ILE A 257 -5.07 -0.72 8.91
CA ILE A 257 -3.80 -1.37 9.19
C ILE A 257 -3.13 -1.78 7.87
N TYR A 258 -3.84 -2.51 7.01
CA TYR A 258 -3.36 -2.89 5.68
C TYR A 258 -2.81 -1.68 4.90
N TRP A 259 -3.57 -0.59 4.84
CA TRP A 259 -3.22 0.60 4.08
C TRP A 259 -1.94 1.26 4.58
N ILE A 260 -1.78 1.36 5.91
CA ILE A 260 -0.58 1.90 6.53
C ILE A 260 0.64 1.00 6.22
N VAL A 261 0.50 -0.33 6.37
CA VAL A 261 1.64 -1.25 6.10
C VAL A 261 2.01 -1.25 4.63
N LEU A 262 1.03 -1.22 3.73
CA LEU A 262 1.26 -1.14 2.30
C LEU A 262 2.13 0.08 1.99
N ASN A 263 1.70 1.28 2.41
CA ASN A 263 2.44 2.51 2.17
C ASN A 263 3.84 2.49 2.83
N ALA A 264 3.95 1.94 4.04
CA ALA A 264 5.24 1.75 4.70
C ALA A 264 6.19 0.86 3.88
N SER A 265 5.71 -0.29 3.41
CA SER A 265 6.51 -1.26 2.65
C SER A 265 7.02 -0.72 1.30
N TYR A 266 6.26 0.18 0.66
CA TYR A 266 6.64 0.76 -0.64
C TYR A 266 7.58 1.96 -0.53
N VAL A 267 7.47 2.78 0.52
CA VAL A 267 8.21 4.06 0.58
C VAL A 267 9.41 4.00 1.53
N LEU A 268 9.32 3.26 2.64
CA LEU A 268 10.42 3.17 3.60
C LEU A 268 11.66 2.52 2.99
N GLU A 269 11.49 1.65 2.01
CA GLU A 269 12.59 1.02 1.27
C GLU A 269 13.59 2.05 0.73
N PHE A 270 13.13 3.12 0.08
CA PHE A 270 14.01 4.15 -0.50
C PHE A 270 14.62 5.06 0.54
N PHE A 271 13.82 5.44 1.54
CA PHE A 271 14.31 6.20 2.68
C PHE A 271 15.45 5.45 3.39
N MET A 272 15.26 4.17 3.69
CA MET A 272 16.28 3.33 4.34
C MET A 272 17.52 3.15 3.49
N GLN A 273 17.42 2.98 2.17
CA GLN A 273 18.60 2.92 1.30
C GLN A 273 19.44 4.18 1.39
N SER A 274 18.82 5.35 1.55
CA SER A 274 19.56 6.59 1.74
C SER A 274 20.42 6.55 3.02
N LEU A 275 19.91 5.92 4.08
CA LEU A 275 20.62 5.71 5.35
C LEU A 275 21.70 4.63 5.22
N VAL A 276 21.43 3.55 4.49
CA VAL A 276 22.43 2.50 4.20
C VAL A 276 23.61 3.07 3.42
N ARG A 277 23.34 3.87 2.38
CA ARG A 277 24.39 4.55 1.61
C ARG A 277 25.19 5.55 2.43
N ALA A 278 24.53 6.24 3.35
CA ALA A 278 25.20 7.12 4.31
C ALA A 278 25.96 6.34 5.40
N ARG A 279 26.02 4.99 5.32
CA ARG A 279 26.65 4.08 6.29
C ARG A 279 26.10 4.23 7.70
N ALA A 280 24.85 4.70 7.81
CA ALA A 280 24.16 4.87 9.08
C ALA A 280 23.39 3.63 9.49
N LEU A 281 22.87 2.89 8.50
CA LEU A 281 22.07 1.69 8.71
C LEU A 281 22.74 0.51 8.00
N PRO A 282 22.84 -0.68 8.62
CA PRO A 282 23.30 -1.86 7.91
C PRO A 282 22.25 -2.31 6.87
N GLN A 283 22.70 -2.79 5.72
CA GLN A 283 21.81 -3.30 4.66
C GLN A 283 20.94 -4.47 5.15
N SER A 284 21.48 -5.33 6.01
CA SER A 284 20.75 -6.46 6.60
C SER A 284 19.49 -6.02 7.35
N PHE A 285 19.55 -4.91 8.08
CA PHE A 285 18.39 -4.35 8.78
C PHE A 285 17.31 -3.88 7.80
N MET A 286 17.69 -3.15 6.75
CA MET A 286 16.77 -2.70 5.72
C MET A 286 16.07 -3.89 5.03
N VAL A 287 16.83 -4.92 4.68
CA VAL A 287 16.30 -6.14 4.06
C VAL A 287 15.33 -6.85 5.00
N ALA A 288 15.71 -7.08 6.26
CA ALA A 288 14.85 -7.73 7.25
C ALA A 288 13.54 -6.98 7.48
N LEU A 289 13.62 -5.65 7.61
CA LEU A 289 12.44 -4.81 7.80
C LEU A 289 11.52 -4.77 6.58
N ASN A 290 12.09 -4.69 5.37
CA ASN A 290 11.29 -4.78 4.14
C ASN A 290 10.55 -6.12 4.04
N ILE A 291 11.19 -7.24 4.40
CA ILE A 291 10.51 -8.56 4.47
C ILE A 291 9.36 -8.50 5.46
N ALA A 292 9.62 -8.03 6.68
CA ALA A 292 8.62 -7.98 7.74
C ALA A 292 7.40 -7.14 7.33
N LEU A 293 7.62 -5.96 6.74
CA LEU A 293 6.54 -5.09 6.25
C LEU A 293 5.78 -5.72 5.08
N MET A 294 6.46 -6.37 4.15
CA MET A 294 5.80 -7.07 3.02
C MET A 294 4.92 -8.24 3.48
N VAL A 295 5.42 -9.03 4.44
CA VAL A 295 4.66 -10.13 5.05
C VAL A 295 3.46 -9.58 5.80
N ALA A 296 3.67 -8.58 6.65
CA ALA A 296 2.61 -7.92 7.39
C ALA A 296 1.51 -7.37 6.46
N ALA A 297 1.88 -6.65 5.39
CA ALA A 297 0.92 -6.12 4.43
C ALA A 297 0.10 -7.25 3.75
N SER A 298 0.74 -8.38 3.45
CA SER A 298 0.08 -9.51 2.78
C SER A 298 -0.95 -10.18 3.69
N ILE A 299 -0.59 -10.39 4.95
CA ILE A 299 -1.49 -11.00 5.92
C ILE A 299 -2.65 -10.04 6.22
N CYS A 300 -2.40 -8.74 6.42
CA CYS A 300 -3.44 -7.72 6.64
C CYS A 300 -4.40 -7.58 5.46
N ALA A 301 -3.93 -7.81 4.22
CA ALA A 301 -4.77 -7.78 3.04
C ALA A 301 -5.75 -8.97 2.94
N THR A 302 -5.41 -10.11 3.56
CA THR A 302 -6.19 -11.35 3.44
C THR A 302 -7.66 -11.20 3.81
N PRO A 303 -8.03 -10.70 5.02
CA PRO A 303 -9.44 -10.54 5.39
C PRO A 303 -10.17 -9.57 4.46
N LEU A 304 -9.50 -8.50 4.01
CA LEU A 304 -10.06 -7.52 3.08
C LEU A 304 -10.40 -8.15 1.73
N VAL A 305 -9.48 -8.94 1.17
CA VAL A 305 -9.68 -9.67 -0.10
C VAL A 305 -10.82 -10.67 0.04
N LEU A 306 -10.82 -11.48 1.09
CA LEU A 306 -11.83 -12.54 1.25
C LEU A 306 -13.24 -11.99 1.49
N SER A 307 -13.37 -10.82 2.13
CA SER A 307 -14.68 -10.27 2.49
C SER A 307 -15.22 -9.19 1.54
N ASN A 308 -14.36 -8.47 0.79
CA ASN A 308 -14.80 -7.32 0.01
C ASN A 308 -14.43 -7.40 -1.48
N VAL A 309 -13.60 -8.35 -1.90
CA VAL A 309 -13.16 -8.44 -3.30
C VAL A 309 -13.98 -9.46 -4.07
N CYS A 310 -14.56 -9.02 -5.18
CA CYS A 310 -15.23 -9.87 -6.14
C CYS A 310 -14.17 -10.69 -6.85
N VAL A 311 -14.14 -11.99 -6.55
CA VAL A 311 -13.16 -12.93 -7.12
C VAL A 311 -13.22 -12.92 -8.65
N ALA A 312 -14.43 -12.85 -9.22
CA ALA A 312 -14.61 -12.75 -10.66
C ALA A 312 -13.95 -11.49 -11.25
N ALA A 313 -14.10 -10.33 -10.59
CA ALA A 313 -13.44 -9.08 -11.01
C ALA A 313 -11.91 -9.20 -10.96
N ALA A 314 -11.38 -9.73 -9.86
CA ALA A 314 -9.94 -9.93 -9.68
C ALA A 314 -9.35 -10.92 -10.70
N CYS A 315 -10.01 -12.07 -10.90
CA CYS A 315 -9.61 -13.08 -11.87
C CYS A 315 -9.71 -12.57 -13.32
N THR A 316 -10.77 -11.82 -13.65
CA THR A 316 -10.93 -11.22 -14.97
C THR A 316 -9.80 -10.23 -15.23
N SER A 317 -9.50 -9.33 -14.27
CA SER A 317 -8.37 -8.41 -14.36
C SER A 317 -7.03 -9.14 -14.54
N LEU A 318 -6.81 -10.24 -13.80
CA LEU A 318 -5.61 -11.06 -13.91
C LEU A 318 -5.50 -11.72 -15.30
N PHE A 319 -6.53 -12.45 -15.72
CA PHE A 319 -6.57 -13.16 -16.99
C PHE A 319 -6.31 -12.21 -18.17
N LEU A 320 -6.99 -11.07 -18.17
CA LEU A 320 -6.88 -10.06 -19.20
C LEU A 320 -5.44 -9.49 -19.27
N ASN A 321 -4.80 -9.21 -18.13
CA ASN A 321 -3.40 -8.71 -18.08
C ASN A 321 -2.34 -9.74 -18.54
N PHE A 322 -2.61 -11.03 -18.37
CA PHE A 322 -1.67 -12.11 -18.71
C PHE A 322 -1.94 -12.79 -20.06
N SER A 323 -3.15 -12.67 -20.62
CA SER A 323 -3.48 -13.28 -21.91
C SER A 323 -2.76 -12.58 -23.07
N SER A 324 -1.98 -13.36 -23.83
CA SER A 324 -1.27 -12.90 -25.03
C SER A 324 -2.24 -12.52 -26.16
N ALA A 325 -3.41 -13.16 -26.19
CA ALA A 325 -4.49 -12.83 -27.12
C ALA A 325 -4.99 -11.39 -26.91
N CYS A 326 -5.28 -10.96 -25.68
CA CYS A 326 -5.80 -9.61 -25.43
C CYS A 326 -4.80 -8.50 -25.71
N LYS A 327 -3.49 -8.75 -25.49
CA LYS A 327 -2.42 -7.79 -25.79
C LYS A 327 -2.30 -7.44 -27.27
N ARG A 328 -2.87 -8.27 -28.16
CA ARG A 328 -2.87 -8.07 -29.62
C ARG A 328 -4.00 -7.13 -30.09
N TRP A 329 -5.10 -7.05 -29.35
CA TRP A 329 -6.34 -6.39 -29.81
C TRP A 329 -6.66 -5.07 -29.09
N LEU A 330 -6.17 -4.85 -27.87
CA LEU A 330 -6.31 -3.58 -27.17
C LEU A 330 -4.95 -3.08 -26.65
N PRO A 331 -4.62 -1.78 -26.81
CA PRO A 331 -3.56 -1.17 -26.04
C PRO A 331 -3.79 -1.46 -24.56
N THR A 332 -2.74 -1.83 -23.82
CA THR A 332 -2.81 -2.25 -22.40
C THR A 332 -3.58 -1.29 -21.49
N GLU A 333 -3.72 -0.03 -21.90
CA GLU A 333 -4.40 1.04 -21.16
C GLU A 333 -5.91 1.11 -21.43
N VAL A 334 -6.35 0.97 -22.68
CA VAL A 334 -7.78 0.88 -23.02
C VAL A 334 -8.37 -0.42 -22.47
N HIS A 335 -7.57 -1.48 -22.49
CA HIS A 335 -7.91 -2.77 -21.93
C HIS A 335 -8.30 -2.71 -20.45
N ARG A 336 -7.58 -1.93 -19.61
CA ARG A 336 -7.86 -1.79 -18.18
C ARG A 336 -9.17 -1.06 -17.91
N ILE A 337 -9.46 -0.04 -18.71
CA ILE A 337 -10.74 0.69 -18.67
C ILE A 337 -11.89 -0.21 -19.13
N VAL A 338 -11.67 -1.01 -20.17
CA VAL A 338 -12.66 -1.99 -20.66
C VAL A 338 -12.92 -3.09 -19.65
N VAL A 339 -11.92 -3.59 -18.92
CA VAL A 339 -12.13 -4.53 -17.80
C VAL A 339 -13.01 -3.89 -16.73
N VAL A 340 -12.66 -2.67 -16.33
CA VAL A 340 -13.39 -1.91 -15.32
C VAL A 340 -14.84 -1.69 -15.74
N LEU A 341 -15.08 -1.27 -16.98
CA LEU A 341 -16.42 -1.08 -17.54
C LEU A 341 -17.19 -2.39 -17.67
N PHE A 342 -16.58 -3.43 -18.23
CA PHE A 342 -17.22 -4.73 -18.42
C PHE A 342 -17.64 -5.34 -17.08
N VAL A 343 -16.76 -5.31 -16.09
CA VAL A 343 -17.08 -5.85 -14.76
C VAL A 343 -18.03 -4.92 -14.00
N ALA A 344 -17.90 -3.59 -14.09
CA ALA A 344 -18.85 -2.66 -13.46
C ALA A 344 -20.26 -2.73 -14.07
N CYS A 345 -20.40 -3.13 -15.34
CA CYS A 345 -21.70 -3.36 -15.98
C CYS A 345 -22.31 -4.72 -15.64
N ILE A 346 -21.51 -5.75 -15.37
CA ILE A 346 -21.99 -7.10 -15.03
C ILE A 346 -22.22 -7.28 -13.53
N ALA A 347 -21.36 -6.65 -12.71
CA ALA A 347 -21.36 -6.75 -11.27
C ALA A 347 -22.70 -6.40 -10.59
N PRO A 348 -23.49 -5.39 -11.00
CA PRO A 348 -24.76 -5.07 -10.34
C PRO A 348 -25.74 -6.25 -10.35
N HIS A 349 -25.79 -6.99 -11.46
CA HIS A 349 -26.69 -8.14 -11.58
C HIS A 349 -26.16 -9.39 -10.86
N THR A 350 -24.85 -9.65 -10.88
CA THR A 350 -24.27 -10.85 -10.24
C THR A 350 -24.02 -10.68 -8.74
N ILE A 351 -23.69 -9.46 -8.30
CA ILE A 351 -23.39 -9.16 -6.88
C ILE A 351 -24.68 -8.99 -6.08
N SER A 352 -25.77 -8.46 -6.68
CA SER A 352 -27.09 -8.45 -6.02
C SER A 352 -27.52 -9.89 -5.64
N ASP A 353 -27.40 -10.85 -6.57
CA ASP A 353 -27.77 -12.26 -6.30
C ASP A 353 -26.87 -12.96 -5.26
N ILE A 354 -25.57 -12.62 -5.22
CA ILE A 354 -24.61 -13.17 -4.26
C ILE A 354 -24.81 -12.55 -2.87
N TYR A 355 -25.01 -11.23 -2.79
CA TYR A 355 -25.18 -10.52 -1.52
C TYR A 355 -26.50 -10.90 -0.82
N THR A 356 -27.56 -11.13 -1.61
CA THR A 356 -28.83 -11.67 -1.08
C THR A 356 -28.64 -13.06 -0.49
N ASN A 357 -27.84 -13.93 -1.14
CA ASN A 357 -27.53 -15.28 -0.65
C ASN A 357 -26.63 -15.33 0.60
N ILE A 358 -25.72 -14.37 0.76
CA ILE A 358 -24.84 -14.29 1.93
C ILE A 358 -25.63 -13.77 3.14
N ARG A 359 -26.48 -12.75 2.96
CA ARG A 359 -27.30 -12.17 4.03
C ARG A 359 -28.38 -13.11 4.54
N THR A 360 -28.86 -14.05 3.74
CA THR A 360 -29.82 -15.08 4.19
C THR A 360 -29.16 -16.27 4.89
N ARG A 361 -27.81 -16.34 4.91
CA ARG A 361 -27.05 -17.44 5.53
C ARG A 361 -26.28 -17.02 6.80
N SER A 362 -26.19 -15.73 7.08
CA SER A 362 -25.76 -15.16 8.38
C SER A 362 -26.98 -14.84 9.23
#